data_AF-A0A2A4VAC7-F1
#
_entry.id   AF-A0A2A4VAC7-F1
#
_cell.length_a   1.000
_cell.length_b   1.000
_cell.length_c   1.000
_cell.angle_alpha   90.00
_cell.angle_beta   90.00
_cell.angle_gamma   90.00
#
_symmetry.space_group_name_H-M   'P 1'
#
loop_
_entity.id
_entity.type
_entity.pdbx_description
1 polymer ?
#
loop_
_entity_poly.entity_id
_entity_poly.type
_entity_poly.pdbx_seq_one_letter_code
_entity_poly.pdbx_strand_id
1 'polypeptide(L)'
;MKKILTTALLLAASSTAFAGIITVEKEAFFGVQGSVIDTTIGFGLHETVTIDAFDALLGTLTGVDIKVFAQIDSTGHSTNTSGLAGQSQYNFLLTSDWDVTSSVDSYVFHDSGLLFSEFDGNHEVNEVFDFGQLTSFQQGTLTASDISMFLNDVDFTFNVTAASSFINVTSGGSAVFENVIDSASWGRVEVTYTYDDIVTSVPEPTSLAILGLGLAGFALSRKTKKST
;
A
#
# COMPACT_ATOMS: atom_id res chain seq x y z
N MET A 1 38.26 0.19 63.36
CA MET A 1 38.19 -0.79 62.25
C MET A 1 36.73 -1.10 61.95
N LYS A 2 36.28 -0.78 60.72
CA LYS A 2 35.02 -1.12 60.00
C LYS A 2 34.78 0.02 58.96
N LYS A 3 35.61 0.11 57.90
CA LYS A 3 35.33 -0.34 56.50
C LYS A 3 33.99 0.21 56.00
N ILE A 4 33.95 1.40 55.38
CA ILE A 4 34.06 1.68 53.92
C ILE A 4 33.04 0.88 53.10
N LEU A 5 31.95 1.51 52.63
CA LEU A 5 31.40 1.41 51.26
C LEU A 5 30.07 2.18 51.16
N THR A 6 30.09 3.40 50.60
CA THR A 6 28.89 4.04 50.02
C THR A 6 29.33 5.16 49.11
N THR A 7 29.98 4.85 47.99
CA THR A 7 30.07 5.81 46.87
C THR A 7 30.48 5.09 45.59
N ALA A 8 29.91 5.56 44.47
CA ALA A 8 30.13 5.13 43.08
C ALA A 8 29.25 3.96 42.57
N LEU A 9 27.94 4.15 42.64
CA LEU A 9 27.07 3.76 41.52
C LEU A 9 26.70 5.06 40.78
N LEU A 10 26.46 4.96 39.46
CA LEU A 10 26.25 6.04 38.48
C LEU A 10 27.52 6.61 37.82
N LEU A 11 28.32 5.74 37.21
CA LEU A 11 29.00 6.05 35.95
C LEU A 11 28.38 5.16 34.86
N ALA A 12 27.37 5.69 34.15
CA ALA A 12 26.99 5.26 32.80
C ALA A 12 25.80 6.13 32.34
N ALA A 13 26.10 7.30 31.81
CA ALA A 13 25.18 8.01 30.91
C ALA A 13 26.03 8.72 29.86
N SER A 14 26.79 7.95 29.08
CA SER A 14 27.27 8.41 27.78
C SER A 14 26.07 8.42 26.85
N SER A 15 25.46 9.58 26.64
CA SER A 15 24.44 9.80 25.62
C SER A 15 25.09 9.73 24.24
N THR A 16 25.22 8.54 23.68
CA THR A 16 25.31 8.40 22.22
C THR A 16 23.95 8.76 21.68
N ALA A 17 23.79 9.98 21.14
CA ALA A 17 22.66 10.29 20.29
C ALA A 17 22.82 9.47 19.01
N PHE A 18 22.22 8.28 18.99
CA PHE A 18 22.03 7.55 17.74
C PHE A 18 20.98 8.32 16.96
N ALA A 19 21.29 8.70 15.72
CA ALA A 19 20.26 9.11 14.77
C ALA A 19 19.31 7.92 14.63
N GLY A 20 18.06 8.09 15.10
CA GLY A 20 17.02 7.10 14.93
C GLY A 20 16.56 7.09 13.48
N ILE A 21 16.35 5.90 12.93
CA ILE A 21 15.59 5.76 11.69
C ILE A 21 14.11 5.66 12.09
N ILE A 22 13.28 6.56 11.56
CA ILE A 22 11.82 6.50 11.71
C ILE A 22 11.25 5.97 10.39
N THR A 23 10.19 5.15 10.48
CA THR A 23 9.46 4.65 9.32
C THR A 23 7.98 5.00 9.48
N VAL A 24 7.38 5.64 8.47
CA VAL A 24 5.96 6.01 8.45
C VAL A 24 5.31 5.45 7.19
N GLU A 25 4.22 4.71 7.36
CA GLU A 25 3.43 4.17 6.27
C GLU A 25 2.23 5.09 5.97
N LYS A 26 2.00 5.34 4.68
CA LYS A 26 0.86 6.05 4.12
C LYS A 26 0.18 5.15 3.11
N GLU A 27 -1.15 5.15 3.11
CA GLU A 27 -1.92 4.40 2.15
C GLU A 27 -3.04 5.26 1.57
N ALA A 28 -3.35 5.02 0.30
CA ALA A 28 -4.50 5.58 -0.38
C ALA A 28 -5.09 4.53 -1.31
N PHE A 29 -6.42 4.48 -1.40
CA PHE A 29 -7.14 3.46 -2.16
C PHE A 29 -8.45 3.98 -2.71
N PHE A 30 -8.94 3.32 -3.75
CA PHE A 30 -10.30 3.46 -4.26
C PHE A 30 -10.99 2.09 -4.26
N GLY A 31 -12.31 2.11 -4.22
CA GLY A 31 -13.12 0.89 -4.21
C GLY A 31 -13.07 0.13 -2.88
N VAL A 32 -13.78 -1.00 -2.86
CA VAL A 32 -13.76 -1.99 -1.78
C VAL A 32 -13.18 -3.29 -2.33
N GLN A 33 -12.12 -3.78 -1.70
CA GLN A 33 -11.48 -5.03 -2.10
C GLN A 33 -12.48 -6.20 -2.07
N GLY A 34 -12.55 -6.98 -3.15
CA GLY A 34 -13.49 -8.10 -3.29
C GLY A 34 -14.90 -7.70 -3.74
N SER A 35 -15.18 -6.41 -3.92
CA SER A 35 -16.49 -5.94 -4.38
C SER A 35 -16.63 -6.07 -5.90
N VAL A 36 -17.80 -6.51 -6.34
CA VAL A 36 -18.19 -6.57 -7.76
C VAL A 36 -18.98 -5.34 -8.22
N ILE A 37 -19.30 -4.40 -7.32
CA ILE A 37 -20.21 -3.27 -7.60
C ILE A 37 -19.73 -1.88 -7.15
N ASP A 38 -18.66 -1.77 -6.37
CA ASP A 38 -18.30 -0.48 -5.74
C ASP A 38 -17.70 0.52 -6.73
N THR A 39 -16.57 0.18 -7.35
CA THR A 39 -15.98 0.98 -8.44
C THR A 39 -16.09 0.21 -9.76
N THR A 40 -17.22 0.37 -10.43
CA THR A 40 -17.52 -0.35 -11.69
C THR A 40 -16.53 0.00 -12.80
N ILE A 41 -16.04 -1.00 -13.53
CA ILE A 41 -15.03 -0.78 -14.59
C ILE A 41 -15.65 -0.15 -15.85
N GLY A 42 -16.91 -0.47 -16.17
CA GLY A 42 -17.60 0.09 -17.34
C GLY A 42 -16.82 -0.11 -18.66
N PHE A 43 -16.60 0.97 -19.42
CA PHE A 43 -15.81 0.97 -20.66
C PHE A 43 -14.31 1.17 -20.43
N GLY A 44 -13.86 1.19 -19.17
CA GLY A 44 -12.50 1.48 -18.76
C GLY A 44 -12.49 2.17 -17.40
N LEU A 45 -11.54 1.76 -16.56
CA LEU A 45 -11.25 2.36 -15.28
C LEU A 45 -10.28 3.53 -15.46
N HIS A 46 -10.53 4.64 -14.78
CA HIS A 46 -9.60 5.76 -14.65
C HIS A 46 -9.77 6.37 -13.26
N GLU A 47 -9.02 5.87 -12.29
CA GLU A 47 -9.12 6.28 -10.88
C GLU A 47 -7.80 6.84 -10.39
N THR A 48 -7.86 7.89 -9.57
CA THR A 48 -6.67 8.51 -8.99
C THR A 48 -6.76 8.52 -7.48
N VAL A 49 -5.66 8.13 -6.83
CA VAL A 49 -5.49 8.21 -5.38
C VAL A 49 -4.29 9.10 -5.09
N THR A 50 -4.37 9.85 -3.99
CA THR A 50 -3.32 10.79 -3.58
C THR A 50 -2.66 10.29 -2.31
N ILE A 51 -1.34 10.19 -2.33
CA ILE A 51 -0.53 9.95 -1.14
C ILE A 51 -0.07 11.30 -0.59
N ASP A 52 -0.38 11.55 0.68
CA ASP A 52 0.07 12.75 1.38
C ASP A 52 1.59 12.92 1.31
N ALA A 53 2.02 14.16 1.19
CA ALA A 53 3.41 14.56 1.30
C ALA A 53 4.08 14.03 2.57
N PHE A 54 5.39 13.87 2.47
CA PHE A 54 6.29 13.63 3.57
C PHE A 54 6.18 14.73 4.65
N ASP A 55 6.11 14.32 5.93
CA ASP A 55 6.12 15.25 7.07
C ASP A 55 7.55 15.68 7.45
N ALA A 56 7.95 16.88 7.01
CA ALA A 56 9.27 17.45 7.32
C ALA A 56 9.51 17.78 8.80
N LEU A 57 8.48 17.72 9.66
CA LEU A 57 8.66 17.89 11.11
C LEU A 57 9.28 16.66 11.78
N LEU A 58 9.22 15.49 11.14
CA LEU A 58 9.73 14.22 11.70
C LEU A 58 11.19 13.94 11.35
N GLY A 59 11.79 14.66 10.38
CA GLY A 59 13.15 14.35 9.94
C GLY A 59 13.47 14.87 8.54
N THR A 60 14.55 14.33 7.98
CA THR A 60 14.88 14.46 6.54
C THR A 60 14.54 13.16 5.84
N LEU A 61 13.87 13.23 4.69
CA LEU A 61 13.53 12.06 3.88
C LEU A 61 14.80 11.42 3.32
N THR A 62 15.00 10.13 3.60
CA THR A 62 16.16 9.36 3.13
C THR A 62 15.80 8.15 2.29
N GLY A 63 14.54 7.70 2.35
CA GLY A 63 14.08 6.57 1.56
C GLY A 63 12.58 6.56 1.36
N VAL A 64 12.14 6.00 0.23
CA VAL A 64 10.74 5.79 -0.10
C VAL A 64 10.60 4.41 -0.72
N ASP A 65 9.78 3.56 -0.10
CA ASP A 65 9.36 2.28 -0.68
C ASP A 65 7.89 2.36 -1.08
N ILE A 66 7.57 2.01 -2.33
CA ILE A 66 6.22 2.13 -2.89
C ILE A 66 5.71 0.75 -3.30
N LYS A 67 4.54 0.34 -2.79
CA LYS A 67 3.83 -0.85 -3.25
C LYS A 67 2.51 -0.44 -3.87
N VAL A 68 2.17 -1.12 -4.97
CA VAL A 68 0.91 -0.93 -5.68
C VAL A 68 0.13 -2.24 -5.68
N PHE A 69 -1.17 -2.14 -5.48
CA PHE A 69 -2.09 -3.27 -5.45
C PHE A 69 -3.28 -2.96 -6.34
N ALA A 70 -3.75 -3.98 -7.04
CA ALA A 70 -4.82 -3.86 -8.01
C ALA A 70 -5.65 -5.14 -7.96
N GLN A 71 -6.98 -5.02 -7.96
CA GLN A 71 -7.88 -6.16 -7.96
C GLN A 71 -9.10 -5.91 -8.83
N ILE A 72 -9.46 -6.87 -9.67
CA ILE A 72 -10.74 -6.90 -10.38
C ILE A 72 -11.54 -8.08 -9.86
N ASP A 73 -12.78 -7.84 -9.50
CA ASP A 73 -13.75 -8.88 -9.20
C ASP A 73 -14.91 -8.81 -10.19
N SER A 74 -15.34 -9.99 -10.65
CA SER A 74 -16.44 -10.13 -11.58
C SER A 74 -17.33 -11.29 -11.19
N THR A 75 -18.64 -11.09 -11.30
CA THR A 75 -19.64 -12.14 -11.11
C THR A 75 -20.78 -11.94 -12.10
N GLY A 76 -21.57 -12.97 -12.30
CA GLY A 76 -22.66 -12.88 -13.26
C GLY A 76 -23.22 -14.23 -13.61
N HIS A 77 -24.32 -14.17 -14.35
CA HIS A 77 -25.04 -15.35 -14.77
C HIS A 77 -25.75 -15.09 -16.09
N SER A 78 -26.06 -16.18 -16.77
CA SER A 78 -26.95 -16.21 -17.92
C SER A 78 -28.15 -17.08 -17.59
N THR A 79 -29.35 -16.60 -17.88
CA THR A 79 -30.57 -17.41 -17.81
C THR A 79 -31.05 -17.71 -19.22
N ASN A 80 -31.19 -18.99 -19.56
CA ASN A 80 -31.79 -19.39 -20.83
C ASN A 80 -33.31 -19.21 -20.79
N THR A 81 -33.78 -18.08 -21.30
CA THR A 81 -35.21 -17.75 -21.42
C THR A 81 -35.77 -18.11 -22.80
N SER A 82 -35.01 -18.87 -23.58
CA SER A 82 -35.45 -19.37 -24.88
C SER A 82 -36.37 -20.58 -24.71
N GLY A 83 -37.03 -20.97 -25.81
CA GLY A 83 -37.86 -22.19 -25.83
C GLY A 83 -37.08 -23.48 -26.08
N LEU A 84 -35.75 -23.45 -26.13
CA LEU A 84 -34.88 -24.58 -26.49
C LEU A 84 -33.65 -24.66 -25.59
N ALA A 85 -33.11 -25.87 -25.42
CA ALA A 85 -31.80 -26.04 -24.79
C ALA A 85 -30.70 -25.35 -25.61
N GLY A 86 -29.64 -24.95 -24.94
CA GLY A 86 -28.56 -24.20 -25.53
C GLY A 86 -27.22 -24.43 -24.84
N GLN A 87 -26.33 -23.48 -25.10
CA GLN A 87 -24.98 -23.41 -24.56
C GLN A 87 -24.70 -21.94 -24.23
N SER A 88 -23.93 -21.73 -23.17
CA SER A 88 -23.49 -20.41 -22.76
C SER A 88 -22.00 -20.45 -22.46
N GLN A 89 -21.27 -19.45 -22.96
CA GLN A 89 -19.87 -19.24 -22.63
C GLN A 89 -19.72 -17.84 -22.06
N TYR A 90 -19.05 -17.72 -20.92
CA TYR A 90 -18.59 -16.44 -20.40
C TYR A 90 -17.10 -16.27 -20.69
N ASN A 91 -16.70 -15.06 -21.06
CA ASN A 91 -15.30 -14.66 -21.18
C ASN A 91 -15.09 -13.31 -20.51
N PHE A 92 -14.03 -13.22 -19.70
CA PHE A 92 -13.52 -11.98 -19.13
C PHE A 92 -12.08 -11.78 -19.57
N LEU A 93 -11.79 -10.62 -20.18
CA LEU A 93 -10.47 -10.30 -20.69
C LEU A 93 -10.10 -8.85 -20.39
N LEU A 94 -8.81 -8.59 -20.24
CA LEU A 94 -8.26 -7.25 -20.25
C LEU A 94 -7.82 -6.89 -21.67
N THR A 95 -8.32 -5.79 -22.21
CA THR A 95 -7.95 -5.32 -23.55
C THR A 95 -6.65 -4.50 -23.53
N SER A 96 -6.23 -4.04 -22.35
CA SER A 96 -4.97 -3.37 -22.09
C SER A 96 -4.35 -3.95 -20.83
N ASP A 97 -3.03 -3.83 -20.68
CA ASP A 97 -2.39 -4.05 -19.39
C ASP A 97 -2.96 -3.05 -18.37
N TRP A 98 -2.87 -3.38 -17.09
CA TRP A 98 -3.23 -2.44 -16.03
C TRP A 98 -2.03 -1.56 -15.70
N ASP A 99 -2.14 -0.26 -15.95
CA ASP A 99 -1.10 0.71 -15.63
C ASP A 99 -1.42 1.52 -14.38
N VAL A 100 -0.39 1.79 -13.60
CA VAL A 100 -0.38 2.72 -12.49
C VAL A 100 0.66 3.78 -12.81
N THR A 101 0.22 5.00 -13.08
CA THR A 101 1.08 6.11 -13.47
C THR A 101 1.14 7.15 -12.36
N SER A 102 2.32 7.74 -12.17
CA SER A 102 2.53 8.82 -11.22
C SER A 102 3.62 9.76 -11.73
N SER A 103 3.78 10.90 -11.06
CA SER A 103 4.88 11.82 -11.29
C SER A 103 6.24 11.23 -10.89
N VAL A 104 6.27 10.19 -10.05
CA VAL A 104 7.50 9.54 -9.58
C VAL A 104 8.03 8.46 -10.53
N ASP A 105 7.13 7.60 -11.04
CA ASP A 105 7.38 6.51 -11.98
C ASP A 105 6.04 5.86 -12.40
N SER A 106 6.10 4.85 -13.26
CA SER A 106 4.96 4.06 -13.73
C SER A 106 5.17 2.55 -13.51
N TYR A 107 4.11 1.82 -13.14
CA TYR A 107 4.10 0.37 -13.04
C TYR A 107 3.06 -0.22 -13.98
N VAL A 108 3.38 -1.34 -14.62
CA VAL A 108 2.46 -2.05 -15.50
C VAL A 108 2.33 -3.49 -15.04
N PHE A 109 1.10 -3.93 -14.79
CA PHE A 109 0.77 -5.35 -14.64
C PHE A 109 0.57 -5.95 -16.04
N HIS A 110 1.46 -6.86 -16.44
CA HIS A 110 1.45 -7.47 -17.77
C HIS A 110 0.48 -8.65 -17.86
N ASP A 111 -0.81 -8.38 -17.69
CA ASP A 111 -1.90 -9.36 -17.68
C ASP A 111 -2.98 -9.09 -18.73
N SER A 112 -2.69 -8.28 -19.76
CA SER A 112 -3.59 -8.18 -20.92
C SER A 112 -3.86 -9.55 -21.56
N GLY A 113 -5.12 -9.77 -21.95
CA GLY A 113 -5.59 -11.02 -22.52
C GLY A 113 -6.75 -11.63 -21.75
N LEU A 114 -7.05 -12.90 -22.08
CA LEU A 114 -8.12 -13.66 -21.45
C LEU A 114 -7.75 -14.04 -20.02
N LEU A 115 -8.47 -13.49 -19.04
CA LEU A 115 -8.26 -13.81 -17.63
C LEU A 115 -9.11 -14.99 -17.17
N PHE A 116 -10.32 -15.12 -17.72
CA PHE A 116 -11.27 -16.13 -17.28
C PHE A 116 -12.22 -16.53 -18.41
N SER A 117 -12.54 -17.81 -18.48
CA SER A 117 -13.52 -18.36 -19.41
C SER A 117 -14.21 -19.54 -18.76
N GLU A 118 -15.54 -19.59 -18.87
CA GLU A 118 -16.34 -20.70 -18.37
C GLU A 118 -17.41 -21.05 -19.40
N PHE A 119 -17.79 -22.33 -19.47
CA PHE A 119 -18.68 -22.84 -20.51
C PHE A 119 -19.68 -23.85 -19.94
N ASP A 120 -20.96 -23.59 -20.19
CA ASP A 120 -22.03 -24.55 -20.05
C ASP A 120 -22.48 -25.07 -21.42
N GLY A 121 -22.23 -26.36 -21.65
CA GLY A 121 -22.58 -27.05 -22.88
C GLY A 121 -24.00 -27.61 -22.94
N ASN A 122 -24.76 -27.52 -21.85
CA ASN A 122 -26.13 -28.03 -21.78
C ASN A 122 -27.03 -27.11 -20.95
N HIS A 123 -27.09 -25.84 -21.36
CA HIS A 123 -27.86 -24.81 -20.70
C HIS A 123 -29.35 -24.98 -21.06
N GLU A 124 -30.08 -25.72 -20.23
CA GLU A 124 -31.48 -26.09 -20.42
C GLU A 124 -32.43 -24.90 -20.31
N VAL A 125 -33.69 -25.09 -20.73
CA VAL A 125 -34.71 -24.05 -20.67
C VAL A 125 -35.01 -23.63 -19.21
N ASN A 126 -34.94 -22.33 -18.94
CA ASN A 126 -35.02 -21.70 -17.62
C ASN A 126 -33.90 -22.08 -16.64
N GLU A 127 -32.84 -22.72 -17.11
CA GLU A 127 -31.64 -22.91 -16.30
C GLU A 127 -30.87 -21.60 -16.16
N VAL A 128 -30.10 -21.51 -15.08
CA VAL A 128 -29.19 -20.41 -14.79
C VAL A 128 -27.77 -20.95 -14.82
N PHE A 129 -27.00 -20.50 -15.80
CA PHE A 129 -25.56 -20.66 -15.84
C PHE A 129 -24.91 -19.53 -15.04
N ASP A 130 -24.41 -19.85 -13.84
CA ASP A 130 -23.61 -18.96 -12.99
C ASP A 130 -22.13 -19.32 -13.14
N PHE A 131 -21.29 -18.36 -13.53
CA PHE A 131 -19.85 -18.59 -13.69
C PHE A 131 -19.05 -18.39 -12.39
N GLY A 132 -19.73 -18.08 -11.28
CA GLY A 132 -19.15 -17.82 -9.98
C GLY A 132 -18.54 -16.43 -9.86
N GLN A 133 -17.63 -16.28 -8.90
CA GLN A 133 -16.83 -15.07 -8.72
C GLN A 133 -15.42 -15.29 -9.26
N LEU A 134 -15.02 -14.43 -10.19
CA LEU A 134 -13.64 -14.23 -10.60
C LEU A 134 -13.01 -13.17 -9.69
N THR A 135 -11.82 -13.47 -9.16
CA THR A 135 -10.96 -12.48 -8.49
C THR A 135 -9.58 -12.50 -9.16
N SER A 136 -9.16 -11.37 -9.71
CA SER A 136 -7.83 -11.15 -10.24
C SER A 136 -7.10 -10.13 -9.39
N PHE A 137 -6.26 -10.59 -8.47
CA PHE A 137 -5.45 -9.74 -7.60
C PHE A 137 -4.00 -9.67 -8.07
N GLN A 138 -3.46 -8.47 -8.13
CA GLN A 138 -2.10 -8.17 -8.53
C GLN A 138 -1.42 -7.25 -7.51
N GLN A 139 -0.11 -7.40 -7.36
CA GLN A 139 0.71 -6.50 -6.56
C GLN A 139 2.08 -6.27 -7.19
N GLY A 140 2.62 -5.08 -6.99
CA GLY A 140 3.87 -4.63 -7.57
C GLY A 140 4.62 -3.68 -6.65
N THR A 141 5.85 -3.38 -7.01
CA THR A 141 6.69 -2.41 -6.31
C THR A 141 7.20 -1.39 -7.31
N LEU A 142 7.07 -0.13 -6.95
CA LEU A 142 7.59 1.02 -7.69
C LEU A 142 8.85 1.51 -7.02
N THR A 143 9.83 1.95 -7.81
CA THR A 143 11.03 2.60 -7.29
C THR A 143 10.96 4.07 -7.67
N ALA A 144 10.94 4.96 -6.67
CA ALA A 144 10.99 6.39 -6.95
C ALA A 144 12.37 6.76 -7.54
N SER A 145 12.38 7.28 -8.77
CA SER A 145 13.61 7.79 -9.40
C SER A 145 14.14 9.06 -8.71
N ASP A 146 13.23 9.85 -8.14
CA ASP A 146 13.51 11.04 -7.34
C ASP A 146 12.57 11.08 -6.12
N ILE A 147 13.11 10.86 -4.93
CA ILE A 147 12.34 10.88 -3.68
C ILE A 147 11.89 12.28 -3.27
N SER A 148 12.46 13.35 -3.84
CA SER A 148 12.07 14.73 -3.53
C SER A 148 10.66 15.09 -4.01
N MET A 149 10.09 14.27 -4.91
CA MET A 149 8.71 14.39 -5.36
C MET A 149 7.70 14.28 -4.21
N PHE A 150 8.03 13.52 -3.16
CA PHE A 150 7.19 13.36 -1.97
C PHE A 150 7.26 14.55 -1.00
N LEU A 151 7.96 15.63 -1.34
CA LEU A 151 7.85 16.90 -0.62
C LEU A 151 6.49 17.60 -0.87
N ASN A 152 5.74 17.14 -1.86
CA ASN A 152 4.35 17.50 -2.11
C ASN A 152 3.52 16.20 -2.19
N ASP A 153 2.20 16.35 -2.20
CA ASP A 153 1.30 15.22 -2.43
C ASP A 153 1.57 14.60 -3.81
N VAL A 154 1.47 13.28 -3.89
CA VAL A 154 1.75 12.51 -5.10
C VAL A 154 0.51 11.73 -5.51
N ASP A 155 0.04 12.01 -6.72
CA ASP A 155 -1.07 11.29 -7.33
C ASP A 155 -0.59 10.02 -8.03
N PHE A 156 -1.37 8.96 -7.88
CA PHE A 156 -1.23 7.70 -8.60
C PHE A 156 -2.53 7.41 -9.34
N THR A 157 -2.46 7.37 -10.67
CA THR A 157 -3.59 7.11 -11.55
C THR A 157 -3.55 5.68 -12.06
N PHE A 158 -4.62 4.94 -11.80
CA PHE A 158 -4.85 3.57 -12.23
C PHE A 158 -5.70 3.58 -13.49
N ASN A 159 -5.22 2.93 -14.55
CA ASN A 159 -5.98 2.72 -15.78
C ASN A 159 -6.00 1.24 -16.15
N VAL A 160 -7.17 0.76 -16.54
CA VAL A 160 -7.34 -0.57 -17.15
C VAL A 160 -8.61 -0.59 -17.98
N THR A 161 -8.59 -1.32 -19.09
CA THR A 161 -9.80 -1.60 -19.85
C THR A 161 -10.07 -3.10 -19.82
N ALA A 162 -11.26 -3.47 -19.35
CA ALA A 162 -11.73 -4.85 -19.32
C ALA A 162 -12.95 -5.02 -20.24
N ALA A 163 -13.10 -6.22 -20.79
CA ALA A 163 -14.25 -6.61 -21.56
C ALA A 163 -14.77 -7.95 -21.06
N SER A 164 -16.09 -8.01 -20.87
CA SER A 164 -16.81 -9.21 -20.46
C SER A 164 -17.87 -9.54 -21.49
N SER A 165 -18.07 -10.81 -21.80
CA SER A 165 -19.09 -11.22 -22.77
C SER A 165 -19.70 -12.57 -22.44
N PHE A 166 -21.00 -12.69 -22.72
CA PHE A 166 -21.68 -13.97 -22.86
C PHE A 166 -21.87 -14.28 -24.34
N ILE A 167 -21.49 -15.50 -24.74
CA ILE A 167 -21.80 -16.08 -26.03
C ILE A 167 -22.85 -17.16 -25.79
N ASN A 168 -24.07 -16.93 -26.26
CA ASN A 168 -25.18 -17.84 -26.06
C ASN A 168 -25.66 -18.40 -27.40
N VAL A 169 -25.88 -19.71 -27.46
CA VAL A 169 -26.32 -20.42 -28.66
C VAL A 169 -27.43 -21.39 -28.26
N THR A 170 -28.48 -21.53 -29.07
CA THR A 170 -29.50 -22.57 -28.89
C THR A 170 -29.37 -23.65 -29.95
N SER A 171 -30.01 -24.80 -29.73
CA SER A 171 -30.10 -25.86 -30.74
C SER A 171 -30.96 -25.49 -31.96
N GLY A 172 -31.56 -24.29 -31.98
CA GLY A 172 -32.43 -23.80 -33.05
C GLY A 172 -31.96 -22.46 -33.62
N GLY A 173 -32.80 -21.83 -34.45
CA GLY A 173 -32.48 -20.54 -35.08
C GLY A 173 -32.85 -19.30 -34.27
N SER A 174 -33.36 -19.46 -33.05
CA SER A 174 -33.77 -18.36 -32.17
C SER A 174 -33.23 -18.59 -30.76
N ALA A 175 -32.61 -17.56 -30.19
CA ALA A 175 -31.94 -17.58 -28.90
C ALA A 175 -32.40 -16.35 -28.10
N VAL A 176 -32.88 -16.57 -26.88
CA VAL A 176 -33.25 -15.51 -25.94
C VAL A 176 -32.62 -15.87 -24.61
N PHE A 177 -31.75 -15.00 -24.12
CA PHE A 177 -31.02 -15.18 -22.87
C PHE A 177 -31.01 -13.86 -22.13
N GLU A 178 -31.13 -13.93 -20.80
CA GLU A 178 -30.92 -12.79 -19.92
C GLU A 178 -29.54 -12.91 -19.30
N ASN A 179 -28.67 -11.94 -19.57
CA ASN A 179 -27.30 -11.94 -19.10
C ASN A 179 -27.09 -10.81 -18.10
N VAL A 180 -26.53 -11.13 -16.94
CA VAL A 180 -26.15 -10.16 -15.92
C VAL A 180 -24.67 -10.31 -15.65
N ILE A 181 -23.93 -9.20 -15.69
CA ILE A 181 -22.51 -9.15 -15.40
C ILE A 181 -22.28 -7.92 -14.52
N ASP A 182 -21.68 -8.14 -13.36
CA ASP A 182 -21.19 -7.10 -12.47
C ASP A 182 -19.67 -7.22 -12.40
N SER A 183 -18.96 -6.11 -12.57
CA SER A 183 -17.50 -6.08 -12.51
C SER A 183 -17.03 -4.76 -11.95
N ALA A 184 -16.23 -4.84 -10.90
CA ALA A 184 -15.65 -3.69 -10.24
C ALA A 184 -14.18 -3.90 -9.93
N SER A 185 -13.53 -2.79 -9.66
CA SER A 185 -12.11 -2.72 -9.38
C SER A 185 -11.86 -2.16 -7.99
N TRP A 186 -10.74 -2.56 -7.41
CA TRP A 186 -10.14 -1.95 -6.24
C TRP A 186 -8.66 -1.70 -6.53
N GLY A 187 -8.12 -0.62 -6.01
CA GLY A 187 -6.71 -0.31 -6.14
C GLY A 187 -6.21 0.42 -4.91
N ARG A 188 -4.94 0.17 -4.57
CA ARG A 188 -4.29 0.72 -3.38
C ARG A 188 -2.83 1.01 -3.66
N VAL A 189 -2.35 2.12 -3.13
CA VAL A 189 -0.92 2.46 -3.04
C VAL A 189 -0.54 2.51 -1.58
N GLU A 190 0.55 1.85 -1.23
CA GLU A 190 1.21 1.96 0.07
C GLU A 190 2.59 2.60 -0.14
N VAL A 191 2.87 3.67 0.60
CA VAL A 191 4.17 4.34 0.59
C VAL A 191 4.76 4.32 1.98
N THR A 192 6.01 3.86 2.08
CA THR A 192 6.76 3.81 3.33
C THR A 192 7.88 4.85 3.26
N TYR A 193 7.79 5.88 4.10
CA TYR A 193 8.82 6.91 4.24
C TYR A 193 9.85 6.50 5.29
N THR A 194 11.12 6.67 4.95
CA THR A 194 12.25 6.51 5.88
C THR A 194 12.86 7.88 6.19
N TYR A 195 13.04 8.16 7.47
CA TYR A 195 13.52 9.44 7.99
C TYR A 195 14.87 9.27 8.68
N ASP A 196 15.76 10.22 8.46
CA ASP A 196 16.78 10.56 9.45
C ASP A 196 16.18 11.56 10.44
N ASP A 197 16.15 11.20 11.73
CA ASP A 197 15.64 12.05 12.80
C ASP A 197 16.33 13.43 12.84
N ILE A 198 15.57 14.46 13.21
CA ILE A 198 16.12 15.79 13.46
C ILE A 198 16.99 15.69 14.71
N VAL A 199 18.30 15.52 14.51
CA VAL A 199 19.26 15.54 15.61
C VAL A 199 19.23 16.94 16.23
N THR A 200 18.43 17.12 17.27
CA THR A 200 18.63 18.26 18.17
C THR A 200 19.97 18.00 18.84
N SER A 201 21.02 18.64 18.35
CA SER A 201 22.30 18.64 19.05
C SER A 201 22.03 19.32 20.38
N VAL A 202 21.73 18.54 21.42
CA VAL A 202 21.72 19.06 22.78
C VAL A 202 23.15 19.53 23.01
N PRO A 203 23.40 20.85 23.15
CA PRO A 203 24.73 21.29 23.44
C PRO A 203 25.12 20.63 24.76
N GLU A 204 26.27 19.96 24.81
CA GLU A 204 26.88 19.60 26.08
C GLU A 204 27.58 20.85 26.64
N PRO A 205 26.98 21.61 27.58
CA PRO A 205 27.86 22.29 28.53
C PRO A 205 27.47 22.11 29.99
N THR A 206 26.29 21.58 30.32
CA THR A 206 25.90 21.50 31.74
C THR A 206 26.58 20.35 32.47
N SER A 207 26.74 19.19 31.85
CA SER A 207 27.39 18.02 32.46
C SER A 207 28.89 18.23 32.68
N LEU A 208 29.59 18.88 31.74
CA LEU A 208 31.00 19.27 31.89
C LEU A 208 31.18 20.40 32.90
N ALA A 209 30.26 21.36 32.94
CA ALA A 209 30.27 22.40 33.97
C ALA A 209 29.99 21.84 35.37
N ILE A 210 29.04 20.91 35.53
CA ILE A 210 28.74 20.23 36.79
C ILE A 210 29.88 19.29 37.20
N LEU A 211 30.51 18.58 36.26
CA LEU A 211 31.70 17.77 36.52
C LEU A 211 32.88 18.67 36.94
N GLY A 212 33.09 19.79 36.25
CA GLY A 212 34.13 20.77 36.58
C GLY A 212 33.91 21.44 37.94
N LEU A 213 32.68 21.85 38.25
CA LEU A 213 32.28 22.40 39.54
C LEU A 213 32.36 21.35 40.66
N GLY A 214 31.98 20.10 40.37
CA GLY A 214 32.11 18.97 41.28
C GLY A 214 33.57 18.67 41.63
N LEU A 215 34.46 18.66 40.64
CA LEU A 215 35.91 18.48 40.82
C LEU A 215 36.55 19.67 41.58
N ALA A 216 36.15 20.90 41.26
CA ALA A 216 36.61 22.11 41.95
C ALA A 216 36.15 22.13 43.42
N GLY A 217 34.88 21.78 43.69
CA GLY A 217 34.33 21.63 45.03
C GLY A 217 35.06 20.53 45.84
N PHE A 218 35.35 19.39 45.21
CA PHE A 218 36.16 18.33 45.83
C PHE A 218 37.58 18.79 46.17
N ALA A 219 38.25 19.52 45.28
CA ALA A 219 39.60 20.04 45.51
C ALA A 219 39.64 21.08 46.65
N LEU A 220 38.64 21.95 46.75
CA LEU A 220 38.51 22.95 47.81
C LEU A 220 38.19 22.30 49.17
N SER A 221 37.35 21.27 49.20
CA SER A 221 37.01 20.53 50.43
C SER A 221 38.20 19.80 51.07
N ARG A 222 39.23 19.43 50.28
CA ARG A 222 40.47 18.83 50.81
C ARG A 222 41.39 19.84 51.49
N LYS A 223 41.32 21.14 51.15
CA LYS A 223 42.15 22.18 51.77
C LYS A 223 41.62 22.60 53.14
N THR A 224 40.31 22.62 53.34
CA THR A 224 39.70 23.01 54.62
C THR A 224 39.89 21.97 55.72
N LYS A 225 40.16 20.70 55.38
CA LYS A 225 40.40 19.62 56.35
C LYS A 225 41.85 19.54 56.86
N LYS A 226 42.74 20.44 56.43
CA LYS A 226 44.17 20.45 56.79
C LYS A 226 44.59 21.65 57.67
N SER A 227 43.62 22.42 58.18
CA SER A 227 43.85 23.50 59.15
C SER A 227 43.16 23.14 60.47
N THR A 228 43.81 22.29 61.27
CA THR A 228 43.63 22.21 62.72
C THR A 228 44.92 21.67 63.31
#